data_AF-A0A3P7MW17-F1
#
_entry.id   AF-A0A3P7MW17-F1
#
_cell.length_a   1.000
_cell.length_b   1.000
_cell.length_c   1.000
_cell.angle_alpha   90.00
_cell.angle_beta   90.00
_cell.angle_gamma   90.00
#
_symmetry.space_group_name_H-M   'P 1'
#
loop_
_entity.id
_entity.type
_entity.pdbx_description
1 polymer ?
#
loop_
_entity_poly.entity_id
_entity_poly.type
_entity_poly.pdbx_seq_one_letter_code
_entity_poly.pdbx_strand_id
1 'polypeptide(L)'
;MQRNRRSAKIGCRSKIYVSCSRNMLKIVRYDVRHNHGVTPDEAKLYPRNRRLTQSQLAVVEDLLETTQENNVVKEFIETNFDTSVTMSDVRNIKSKIKVSREQISQEFMISKVHPRLDELQCLTTS
;
A
#
# COMPACT_ATOMS: atom_id res chain seq x y z
N MET A 1 -10.77 -6.02 -0.67
CA MET A 1 -9.71 -6.38 -1.65
C MET A 1 -9.43 -5.20 -2.59
N GLN A 2 -8.29 -4.54 -2.47
CA GLN A 2 -7.88 -3.47 -3.39
C GLN A 2 -7.39 -4.12 -4.70
N ARG A 3 -8.03 -3.83 -5.83
CA ARG A 3 -7.51 -4.28 -7.15
C ARG A 3 -6.15 -3.61 -7.35
N ASN A 4 -5.09 -4.42 -7.45
CA ASN A 4 -3.72 -4.00 -7.78
C ASN A 4 -3.67 -3.41 -9.20
N ARG A 5 -4.16 -2.17 -9.35
CA ARG A 5 -4.14 -1.43 -10.61
C ARG A 5 -2.79 -0.74 -10.71
N ARG A 6 -1.88 -1.37 -11.46
CA ARG A 6 -0.53 -0.87 -11.70
C ARG A 6 -0.48 0.36 -12.63
N SER A 7 -1.57 0.65 -13.34
CA SER A 7 -1.64 1.71 -14.36
C SER A 7 -3.01 2.41 -14.37
N ALA A 8 -3.03 3.69 -14.75
CA ALA A 8 -4.25 4.48 -14.91
C ALA A 8 -5.05 4.01 -16.15
N LYS A 9 -6.38 4.04 -16.07
CA LYS A 9 -7.29 3.67 -17.18
C LYS A 9 -7.49 4.85 -18.13
N ILE A 10 -6.44 5.25 -18.84
CA ILE A 10 -6.45 6.39 -19.77
C ILE A 10 -6.60 5.96 -21.24
N GLY A 11 -6.88 4.68 -21.48
CA GLY A 11 -7.06 4.15 -22.84
C GLY A 11 -5.79 4.15 -23.69
N CYS A 12 -4.62 4.32 -23.08
CA CYS A 12 -3.34 4.33 -23.80
C CYS A 12 -3.02 2.96 -24.38
N ARG A 13 -2.61 2.94 -25.65
CA ARG A 13 -2.21 1.72 -26.38
C ARG A 13 -0.72 1.42 -26.29
N SER A 14 0.07 2.33 -25.72
CA SER A 14 1.51 2.15 -25.54
C SER A 14 1.80 0.90 -24.71
N LYS A 15 2.53 -0.05 -25.29
CA LYS A 15 2.85 -1.36 -24.70
C LYS A 15 4.16 -1.88 -25.27
N ILE A 16 4.98 -2.47 -24.41
CA ILE A 16 6.20 -3.19 -24.79
C ILE A 16 5.99 -4.66 -24.45
N TYR A 17 6.15 -5.53 -25.43
CA TYR A 17 6.07 -6.98 -25.28
C TYR A 17 7.49 -7.52 -25.19
N VAL A 18 7.79 -8.17 -24.08
CA VAL A 18 9.09 -8.80 -23.82
C VAL A 18 8.88 -10.31 -23.75
N SER A 19 9.73 -11.07 -24.44
CA SER A 19 9.81 -12.53 -24.32
C SER A 19 11.14 -12.93 -23.71
N CYS A 20 11.16 -14.09 -23.06
CA CYS A 20 12.39 -14.74 -22.60
C CYS A 20 12.59 -16.03 -23.37
N SER A 21 13.76 -16.22 -23.97
CA SER A 21 14.14 -17.46 -24.64
C SER A 21 15.63 -17.71 -24.48
N ARG A 22 16.03 -18.94 -24.13
CA ARG A 22 17.42 -19.32 -23.86
C ARG A 22 18.12 -18.38 -22.87
N ASN A 23 17.44 -18.07 -21.76
CA ASN A 23 17.88 -17.12 -20.73
C ASN A 23 18.17 -15.69 -21.24
N MET A 24 17.64 -15.31 -22.41
CA MET A 24 17.79 -13.98 -22.96
C MET A 24 16.43 -13.31 -23.12
N LEU A 25 16.33 -12.08 -22.61
CA LEU A 25 15.17 -11.22 -22.78
C LEU A 25 15.23 -10.50 -24.14
N LYS A 26 14.13 -10.51 -24.88
CA LYS A 26 13.98 -9.81 -26.15
C LYS A 26 12.70 -9.00 -26.19
N ILE A 27 12.78 -7.78 -26.70
CA ILE A 27 11.59 -7.02 -27.08
C ILE A 27 11.09 -7.61 -28.40
N VAL A 28 9.88 -8.16 -28.40
CA VAL A 28 9.29 -8.84 -29.57
C VAL A 28 8.28 -8.00 -30.32
N ARG A 29 7.66 -7.02 -29.65
CA ARG A 29 6.69 -6.09 -30.23
C ARG A 29 6.62 -4.87 -29.33
N TYR A 30 6.42 -3.69 -29.91
CA TYR A 30 6.13 -2.49 -29.14
C TYR A 30 5.23 -1.52 -29.89
N ASP A 31 4.45 -0.75 -29.14
CA ASP A 31 3.84 0.51 -29.58
C ASP A 31 4.25 1.55 -28.54
N VAL A 32 4.97 2.59 -28.95
CA VAL A 32 5.50 3.64 -28.07
C VAL A 32 4.73 4.95 -28.19
N ARG A 33 3.62 4.96 -28.93
CA ARG A 33 2.79 6.15 -29.10
C ARG A 33 1.87 6.32 -27.90
N HIS A 34 1.90 7.50 -27.33
CA HIS A 34 1.03 7.89 -26.22
C HIS A 34 -0.07 8.83 -26.71
N ASN A 35 -1.23 8.74 -26.07
CA ASN A 35 -2.35 9.66 -26.24
C ASN A 35 -2.47 10.64 -25.04
N HIS A 36 -1.41 10.74 -24.25
CA HIS A 36 -1.28 11.56 -23.04
C HIS A 36 0.19 11.95 -22.87
N GLY A 37 0.46 12.96 -22.03
CA GLY A 37 1.82 13.32 -21.67
C GLY A 37 2.49 12.20 -20.86
N VAL A 38 3.79 12.02 -21.09
CA VAL A 38 4.64 11.06 -20.36
C VAL A 38 5.86 11.74 -19.75
N THR A 39 5.69 12.98 -19.30
CA THR A 39 6.77 13.75 -18.68
C THR A 39 7.17 13.15 -17.32
N PRO A 40 8.39 13.43 -16.81
CA PRO A 40 8.79 13.02 -15.47
C PRO A 40 7.81 13.48 -14.38
N ASP A 41 7.25 14.68 -14.52
CA ASP A 41 6.27 15.23 -13.57
C ASP A 41 4.95 14.45 -13.60
N GLU A 42 4.44 14.11 -14.78
CA GLU A 42 3.25 13.26 -14.90
C GLU A 42 3.50 11.83 -14.41
N ALA A 43 4.74 11.33 -14.55
CA ALA A 43 5.10 10.03 -14.03
C ALA A 43 5.03 9.98 -12.49
N LYS A 44 5.25 11.09 -11.78
CA LYS A 44 5.06 11.16 -10.31
C LYS A 44 3.62 10.80 -9.91
N LEU A 45 2.64 11.07 -10.77
CA LEU A 45 1.21 10.82 -10.51
C LEU A 45 0.81 9.35 -10.68
N TYR A 46 1.68 8.50 -11.22
CA TYR A 46 1.37 7.08 -11.43
C TYR A 46 1.17 6.35 -10.10
N PRO A 47 0.15 5.47 -9.96
CA PRO A 47 -0.13 4.78 -8.70
C PRO A 47 1.06 4.04 -8.08
N ARG A 48 2.01 3.59 -8.92
CA ARG A 48 3.24 2.94 -8.46
C ARG A 48 4.25 3.91 -7.85
N ASN A 49 4.34 5.13 -8.38
CA ASN A 49 5.32 6.15 -8.00
C ASN A 49 4.85 6.99 -6.81
N ARG A 50 3.56 6.96 -6.50
CA ARG A 50 2.96 7.56 -5.30
C ARG A 50 3.05 6.69 -4.04
N ARG A 51 3.75 5.56 -4.10
CA ARG A 51 3.85 4.61 -2.98
C ARG A 51 4.93 5.08 -2.02
N LEU A 52 4.55 5.27 -0.77
CA LEU A 52 5.48 5.52 0.31
C LEU A 52 6.31 4.25 0.60
N THR A 53 7.57 4.45 0.97
CA THR A 53 8.42 3.39 1.52
C THR A 53 7.92 2.96 2.90
N GLN A 54 8.39 1.83 3.41
CA GLN A 54 8.02 1.38 4.75
C GLN A 54 8.44 2.38 5.84
N SER A 55 9.60 3.04 5.68
CA SER A 55 10.07 4.06 6.62
C SER A 55 9.20 5.32 6.57
N GLN A 56 8.80 5.77 5.38
CA GLN A 56 7.89 6.89 5.23
C GLN A 56 6.49 6.58 5.78
N LEU A 57 6.01 5.34 5.58
CA LEU A 57 4.72 4.89 6.13
C LEU A 57 4.71 4.94 7.65
N ALA A 58 5.78 4.51 8.32
CA ALA A 58 5.87 4.57 9.78
C ALA A 58 5.73 6.01 10.31
N VAL A 59 6.38 6.99 9.66
CA VAL A 59 6.25 8.41 10.04
C VAL A 59 4.82 8.92 9.84
N VAL A 60 4.17 8.51 8.75
CA VAL A 60 2.78 8.89 8.46
C VAL A 60 1.80 8.21 9.41
N GLU A 61 2.11 6.99 9.85
CA GLU A 61 1.35 6.25 10.86
C GLU A 61 1.32 6.99 12.19
N ASP A 62 2.48 7.45 12.68
CA ASP A 62 2.58 8.26 13.89
C ASP A 62 1.80 9.59 13.75
N LEU A 63 1.91 10.25 12.60
CA LEU A 63 1.16 11.48 12.32
C LEU A 63 -0.36 11.22 12.37
N LEU A 64 -0.81 10.11 11.79
CA LEU A 64 -2.24 9.73 11.77
C LEU A 64 -2.80 9.39 13.16
N GLU A 65 -1.95 9.18 14.17
CA GLU A 65 -2.41 9.05 15.57
C GLU A 65 -2.80 10.40 16.16
N THR A 66 -2.16 11.48 15.71
CA THR A 66 -2.33 12.83 16.26
C THR A 66 -3.34 13.68 15.50
N THR A 67 -3.58 13.39 14.22
CA THR A 67 -4.51 14.15 13.38
C THR A 67 -5.50 13.28 12.63
N GLN A 68 -6.77 13.70 12.65
CA GLN A 68 -7.83 13.07 11.86
C GLN A 68 -7.94 13.66 10.44
N GLU A 69 -7.33 14.82 10.21
CA GLU A 69 -7.50 15.63 9.01
C GLU A 69 -6.67 15.11 7.83
N ASN A 70 -7.35 14.62 6.79
CA ASN A 70 -6.69 14.04 5.62
C ASN A 70 -5.87 15.07 4.81
N ASN A 71 -6.26 16.35 4.85
CA ASN A 71 -5.57 17.41 4.11
C ASN A 71 -4.19 17.68 4.71
N VAL A 72 -4.09 17.71 6.04
CA VAL A 72 -2.82 17.91 6.76
C VAL A 72 -1.84 16.78 6.47
N VAL A 73 -2.33 15.54 6.46
CA VAL A 73 -1.51 14.36 6.13
C VAL A 73 -1.04 14.40 4.67
N LYS A 74 -1.90 14.82 3.74
CA LYS A 74 -1.52 15.01 2.34
C LYS A 74 -0.40 16.03 2.20
N GLU A 75 -0.58 17.22 2.79
CA GLU A 75 0.39 18.31 2.74
C GLU A 75 1.72 17.91 3.37
N PHE A 76 1.69 17.19 4.50
CA PHE A 76 2.87 16.65 5.13
C PHE A 76 3.65 15.71 4.20
N ILE A 77 2.95 14.76 3.55
CA ILE A 77 3.58 13.80 2.63
C ILE A 77 4.20 14.52 1.44
N GLU A 78 3.48 15.47 0.84
CA GLU A 78 3.95 16.20 -0.35
C GLU A 78 5.17 17.07 -0.02
N THR A 79 5.19 17.69 1.16
CA THR A 79 6.27 18.58 1.61
C THR A 79 7.54 17.82 2.03
N ASN A 80 7.38 16.71 2.77
CA ASN A 80 8.52 16.02 3.38
C ASN A 80 9.13 14.93 2.50
N PHE A 81 8.37 14.36 1.55
CA PHE A 81 8.80 13.18 0.78
C PHE A 81 8.87 13.39 -0.74
N ASP A 82 8.62 14.61 -1.25
CA ASP A 82 8.50 14.93 -2.69
C ASP A 82 7.61 13.92 -3.44
N THR A 83 6.58 13.41 -2.76
CA THR A 83 5.70 12.37 -3.28
C THR A 83 4.29 12.94 -3.41
N SER A 84 3.85 13.14 -4.65
CA SER A 84 2.47 13.59 -4.91
C SER A 84 1.48 12.47 -4.55
N VAL A 85 0.54 12.74 -3.64
CA VAL A 85 -0.47 11.76 -3.22
C VAL A 85 -1.87 12.33 -3.39
N THR A 86 -2.83 11.45 -3.69
CA THR A 86 -4.24 11.82 -3.76
C THR A 86 -4.92 11.64 -2.41
N MET A 87 -6.04 12.33 -2.20
CA MET A 87 -6.88 12.12 -1.01
C MET A 87 -7.38 10.68 -0.87
N SER A 88 -7.46 9.93 -1.97
CA SER A 88 -7.80 8.50 -1.94
C SER A 88 -6.66 7.68 -1.35
N ASP A 89 -5.40 8.06 -1.59
CA ASP A 89 -4.25 7.35 -1.02
C ASP A 89 -4.19 7.53 0.48
N VAL A 90 -4.36 8.77 0.97
CA VAL A 90 -4.42 9.08 2.41
C VAL A 90 -5.51 8.27 3.09
N ARG A 91 -6.71 8.23 2.51
CA ARG A 91 -7.81 7.39 3.02
C ARG A 91 -7.44 5.90 3.03
N ASN A 92 -6.81 5.40 1.98
CA ASN A 92 -6.40 4.00 1.90
C ASN A 92 -5.32 3.65 2.94
N ILE A 93 -4.36 4.55 3.18
CA ILE A 93 -3.33 4.40 4.22
C ILE A 93 -4.02 4.30 5.58
N LYS A 94 -4.89 5.27 5.90
CA LYS A 94 -5.66 5.28 7.15
C LYS A 94 -6.51 4.03 7.35
N SER A 95 -7.19 3.57 6.29
CA SER A 95 -7.98 2.33 6.34
C SER A 95 -7.12 1.10 6.59
N LYS A 96 -5.92 1.01 5.98
CA LYS A 96 -5.00 -0.12 6.21
C LYS A 96 -4.51 -0.17 7.66
N ILE A 97 -4.13 0.97 8.21
CA ILE A 97 -3.66 1.08 9.59
C ILE A 97 -4.75 0.65 10.57
N LYS A 98 -5.99 1.11 10.35
CA LYS A 98 -7.13 0.71 11.16
C LYS A 98 -7.32 -0.82 11.16
N VAL A 99 -7.31 -1.44 9.98
CA VAL A 99 -7.45 -2.90 9.84
C VAL A 99 -6.30 -3.63 10.53
N SER A 100 -5.06 -3.16 10.36
CA SER A 100 -3.90 -3.77 11.01
C SER A 100 -3.98 -3.69 12.54
N ARG A 101 -4.46 -2.58 13.11
CA ARG A 101 -4.67 -2.45 14.56
C ARG A 101 -5.79 -3.37 15.07
N GLU A 102 -6.89 -3.49 14.34
CA GLU A 102 -7.99 -4.40 14.69
C GLU A 102 -7.53 -5.85 14.69
N GLN A 103 -6.70 -6.25 13.73
CA GLN A 103 -6.11 -7.59 13.67
C GLN A 103 -5.17 -7.86 14.85
N ILE A 104 -4.27 -6.92 15.16
CA ILE A 104 -3.37 -7.03 16.33
C ILE A 104 -4.18 -7.13 17.63
N SER A 105 -5.24 -6.34 17.77
CA SER A 105 -6.12 -6.38 18.95
C SER A 105 -6.86 -7.71 19.08
N GLN A 106 -7.37 -8.27 17.97
CA GLN A 106 -8.01 -9.58 17.96
C GLN A 106 -7.03 -10.71 18.31
N GLU A 107 -5.82 -10.69 17.77
CA GLU A 107 -4.79 -11.68 18.05
C GLU A 107 -4.34 -11.64 19.52
N PHE A 108 -4.22 -10.44 20.10
CA PHE A 108 -3.96 -10.25 21.52
C PHE A 108 -5.11 -10.72 22.43
N MET A 109 -6.36 -10.56 22.00
CA MET A 109 -7.52 -11.10 22.71
C MET A 109 -7.51 -12.64 22.69
N ILE A 110 -7.16 -13.25 21.55
CA ILE A 110 -7.05 -14.72 21.40
C ILE A 110 -5.95 -15.28 22.31
N SER A 111 -4.77 -14.65 22.37
CA SER A 111 -3.66 -15.12 23.20
C SER A 111 -3.94 -15.03 24.71
N LYS A 112 -4.80 -14.10 25.15
CA LYS A 112 -5.23 -13.97 26.57
C LYS A 112 -6.32 -14.97 26.99
N VAL A 113 -7.04 -15.56 26.06
CA VAL A 113 -8.05 -16.60 26.35
C VAL A 113 -7.39 -17.99 26.50
N HIS A 114 -6.27 -18.24 25.81
CA HIS A 114 -5.56 -19.52 25.85
C HIS A 114 -4.96 -19.95 27.21
N PRO A 115 -4.42 -19.10 28.10
CA PRO A 115 -3.83 -19.56 29.35
C PRO A 115 -4.84 -20.06 30.40
N ARG A 116 -6.16 -19.93 30.17
CA ARG A 116 -7.19 -20.38 31.13
C ARG A 116 -7.72 -21.80 30.91
N LEU A 117 -7.25 -22.51 29.89
CA LEU A 117 -7.64 -23.90 29.66
C LEU A 117 -6.66 -24.92 30.26
N ASP A 118 -5.42 -24.51 30.55
CA ASP A 118 -4.41 -25.41 31.14
C ASP A 118 -4.57 -25.58 32.66
N GLU A 119 -5.21 -24.65 33.37
CA GLU A 119 -5.47 -24.76 34.82
C GLU A 119 -6.68 -25.64 35.18
N LEU A 120 -7.54 -25.99 34.20
CA LEU A 120 -8.74 -26.81 34.42
C LEU A 120 -8.51 -28.31 34.19
N GLN A 121 -7.38 -28.70 33.57
CA GLN A 121 -7.04 -30.11 33.36
C GLN A 121 -6.37 -30.78 34.55
N CYS A 122 -5.83 -30.00 35.51
CA CYS A 122 -5.19 -30.53 36.71
C CYS A 122 -6.15 -30.82 37.89
N LEU A 123 -7.46 -30.60 37.73
CA LEU A 123 -8.47 -30.87 38.77
C LEU A 123 -9.41 -32.06 38.47
N THR A 124 -9.25 -32.74 37.33
CA THR A 124 -10.13 -33.86 36.92
C THR A 124 -9.44 -35.22 36.88
N THR A 125 -8.20 -35.34 37.36
CA THR A 125 -7.51 -36.63 37.55
C THR A 125 -7.17 -36.84 39.02
N SER A 126 -8.12 -37.36 39.79
CA SER A 126 -7.91 -38.03 41.08
C SER A 126 -8.95 -39.12 41.23
#